data_AF-S4W7V9-F1
#
_entry.id   AF-S4W7V9-F1
#
_cell.length_a   1.000
_cell.length_b   1.000
_cell.length_c   1.000
_cell.angle_alpha   90.00
_cell.angle_beta   90.00
_cell.angle_gamma   90.00
#
_symmetry.space_group_name_H-M   'P 1'
#
loop_
_entity.id
_entity.type
_entity.pdbx_description
1 polymer ?
#
loop_
_entity_poly.entity_id
_entity_poly.type
_entity_poly.pdbx_seq_one_letter_code
_entity_poly.pdbx_strand_id
1 'polypeptide(L)' 'MIKLNCLAPVVLTHKFLPKMVERGRGAVIFVASTAAYQATPFFSVYSGHQGYLIFSWAKGFGEEVQEIGY' A
#
# COMPACT_ATOMS: atom_id res chain seq x y z
N MET A 1 -6.68 13.53 2.55
CA MET A 1 -5.57 12.66 2.07
C MET A 1 -5.56 11.29 2.74
N ILE A 2 -5.65 11.17 4.06
CA ILE A 2 -5.58 9.86 4.77
C ILE A 2 -6.59 8.81 4.27
N LYS A 3 -7.89 9.14 4.14
CA LYS A 3 -8.89 8.18 3.62
C LYS A 3 -8.54 7.69 2.20
N LEU A 4 -8.02 8.59 1.37
CA LEU A 4 -7.68 8.26 -0.02
C LEU A 4 -6.38 7.45 -0.12
N ASN A 5 -5.34 7.84 0.61
CA ASN A 5 -4.00 7.28 0.43
C ASN A 5 -3.66 6.15 1.42
N CYS A 6 -4.38 6.04 2.54
CA CYS A 6 -4.19 4.98 3.52
C CYS A 6 -5.34 3.96 3.48
N LEU A 7 -6.59 4.42 3.55
CA LEU A 7 -7.73 3.50 3.63
C LEU A 7 -8.08 2.89 2.26
N ALA A 8 -8.05 3.66 1.17
CA ALA A 8 -8.41 3.11 -0.14
C ALA A 8 -7.52 1.94 -0.58
N PRO A 9 -6.17 1.97 -0.42
CA PRO A 9 -5.33 0.81 -0.70
C PRO A 9 -5.77 -0.45 0.06
N VAL A 10 -6.09 -0.32 1.35
CA VAL A 10 -6.57 -1.44 2.20
C VAL A 10 -7.90 -1.99 1.67
N VAL A 11 -8.84 -1.10 1.36
CA VAL A 11 -10.16 -1.52 0.84
C VAL A 11 -10.04 -2.20 -0.52
N LEU A 12 -9.18 -1.68 -1.40
CA LEU A 12 -8.95 -2.22 -2.74
C LEU A 12 -8.28 -3.60 -2.65
N THR A 13 -7.20 -3.74 -1.88
CA THR A 13 -6.55 -5.05 -1.73
C THR A 13 -7.47 -6.07 -1.08
N HIS A 14 -8.19 -5.70 -0.02
CA HIS A 14 -9.19 -6.57 0.60
C HIS A 14 -10.26 -7.03 -0.40
N LYS A 15 -10.67 -6.16 -1.34
CA LYS A 15 -11.71 -6.49 -2.33
C LYS A 15 -11.20 -7.34 -3.49
N PHE A 16 -9.99 -7.07 -3.99
CA PHE A 16 -9.50 -7.63 -5.24
C PHE A 16 -8.50 -8.77 -5.06
N LEU A 17 -7.73 -8.79 -3.98
CA LEU A 17 -6.72 -9.82 -3.72
C LEU A 17 -7.29 -11.24 -3.71
N PRO A 18 -8.42 -11.55 -3.05
CA PRO A 18 -8.91 -12.93 -2.97
C PRO A 18 -9.12 -13.57 -4.35
N LYS A 19 -9.68 -12.80 -5.31
CA LYS A 19 -9.87 -13.26 -6.69
C LYS A 19 -8.58 -13.36 -7.50
N MET A 20 -7.52 -12.66 -7.11
CA MET A 20 -6.18 -12.80 -7.71
C MET A 20 -5.54 -14.11 -7.26
N VAL A 21 -5.65 -14.41 -5.97
CA VAL A 21 -5.18 -15.65 -5.34
C VAL A 21 -5.93 -16.86 -5.91
N GLU A 22 -7.27 -16.83 -5.96
CA GLU A 22 -8.08 -17.90 -6.55
C GLU A 22 -7.69 -18.24 -8.00
N ARG A 23 -7.32 -17.22 -8.79
CA ARG A 23 -6.87 -17.38 -10.18
C ARG A 23 -5.42 -17.84 -10.31
N GLY A 24 -4.65 -17.84 -9.21
CA GLY A 24 -3.20 -18.06 -9.25
C GLY A 24 -2.46 -17.04 -10.11
N ARG A 25 -3.04 -15.85 -10.35
CA ARG A 25 -2.37 -14.76 -11.09
C ARG A 25 -2.96 -13.37 -10.80
N GLY A 26 -2.09 -12.38 -10.66
CA GLY A 26 -2.42 -10.98 -10.41
C GLY A 26 -1.21 -10.19 -9.92
N ALA A 27 -1.32 -8.87 -9.90
CA ALA A 27 -0.31 -8.02 -9.28
C ALA A 27 -1.00 -6.78 -8.70
N VAL A 28 -0.51 -6.33 -7.56
CA VAL A 28 -0.89 -5.04 -6.97
C VAL A 28 0.37 -4.19 -6.94
N ILE A 29 0.30 -3.02 -7.57
CA ILE A 29 1.41 -2.06 -7.58
C ILE A 29 0.96 -0.82 -6.81
N PHE A 30 1.66 -0.51 -5.73
CA PHE A 30 1.47 0.73 -4.99
C PHE A 30 2.36 1.82 -5.57
N VAL A 31 1.80 3.00 -5.79
CA VAL A 31 2.53 4.18 -6.26
C VAL A 31 2.68 5.15 -5.10
N ALA A 32 3.92 5.42 -4.72
CA ALA A 32 4.27 6.38 -3.68
C ALA A 32 5.10 7.54 -4.26
N SER A 33 5.44 8.50 -3.39
CA SER A 33 6.28 9.65 -3.74
C SER A 33 7.60 9.58 -3.00
N THR A 34 8.64 10.20 -3.58
CA THR A 34 9.93 10.43 -2.91
C THR A 34 9.79 11.24 -1.62
N ALA A 35 8.71 12.00 -1.47
CA ALA A 35 8.36 12.67 -0.22
C ALA A 35 8.14 11.71 0.97
N ALA A 36 7.94 10.42 0.74
CA ALA A 36 7.86 9.42 1.81
C ALA A 36 9.12 9.38 2.69
N TYR A 37 10.29 9.71 2.12
CA TYR A 37 11.58 9.54 2.78
C TYR A 37 11.99 10.74 3.65
N GLN A 38 11.24 11.84 3.59
CA GLN A 38 11.64 13.10 4.21
C GLN A 38 10.45 13.72 4.95
N ALA A 39 10.68 14.16 6.18
CA ALA A 39 9.75 15.04 6.85
C ALA A 39 9.82 16.42 6.19
N THR A 40 8.82 16.75 5.37
CA THR A 40 8.79 18.00 4.62
C THR A 40 7.85 19.00 5.31
N PRO A 41 8.36 20.18 5.78
CA PRO A 41 7.51 21.24 6.31
C PRO A 41 6.39 21.62 5.34
N PHE A 42 5.21 21.96 5.86
CA PHE A 42 3.97 22.22 5.09
C PHE A 42 3.36 21.03 4.34
N PHE A 43 4.09 19.91 4.23
CA PHE A 43 3.66 18.67 3.60
C PHE A 43 3.58 17.49 4.59
N SER A 44 3.58 17.75 5.90
CA SER A 44 3.68 16.70 6.92
C SER A 44 2.62 15.60 6.79
N VAL A 45 1.38 15.96 6.44
CA VAL A 45 0.31 14.97 6.18
C VAL A 45 0.57 14.20 4.90
N TYR A 46 1.10 14.87 3.86
CA TYR A 46 1.41 14.27 2.57
C TYR A 46 2.57 13.26 2.69
N SER A 47 3.73 13.71 3.19
CA SER A 47 4.89 12.84 3.39
C SER A 47 4.57 11.69 4.34
N GLY A 48 3.81 11.95 5.41
CA GLY A 48 3.40 10.96 6.39
C GLY A 48 2.60 9.80 5.80
N HIS A 49 1.57 10.09 4.99
CA HIS A 49 0.78 9.00 4.39
C HIS A 49 1.55 8.25 3.29
N GLN A 50 2.46 8.91 2.57
CA GLN A 50 3.32 8.23 1.61
C GLN A 50 4.28 7.29 2.34
N GLY A 51 4.86 7.72 3.46
CA GLY A 51 5.67 6.88 4.33
C GLY A 51 4.92 5.63 4.82
N TYR A 52 3.68 5.81 5.31
CA TYR A 52 2.80 4.69 5.67
C TYR A 52 2.61 3.70 4.51
N LEU A 53 2.33 4.21 3.31
CA LEU A 53 2.03 3.36 2.15
C LEU A 53 3.21 2.47 1.77
N ILE A 54 4.43 3.00 1.70
CA ILE A 54 5.62 2.24 1.27
C ILE A 54 6.24 1.43 2.42
N PHE A 55 6.52 2.05 3.56
CA PHE A 55 7.35 1.43 4.59
C PHE A 55 6.59 0.48 5.49
N SER A 56 5.27 0.63 5.58
CA SER A 56 4.43 -0.21 6.44
C SER A 56 3.49 -1.06 5.61
N TRP A 57 2.53 -0.44 4.90
CA TRP A 57 1.46 -1.18 4.24
C TRP A 57 1.97 -2.06 3.10
N ALA A 58 2.62 -1.50 2.07
CA ALA A 58 3.03 -2.24 0.89
C ALA A 58 4.03 -3.36 1.21
N LYS A 59 4.97 -3.12 2.13
CA LYS A 59 5.96 -4.11 2.53
C LYS A 59 5.32 -5.26 3.32
N GLY A 60 4.61 -4.97 4.40
CA GLY A 60 3.97 -6.00 5.22
C GLY A 60 2.93 -6.79 4.44
N PHE A 61 2.08 -6.09 3.67
CA PHE A 61 1.10 -6.74 2.80
C PHE A 61 1.76 -7.62 1.73
N GLY A 62 2.91 -7.19 1.16
CA GLY A 62 3.65 -8.00 0.21
C GLY A 62 4.17 -9.30 0.81
N GLU A 63 4.69 -9.24 2.04
CA GLU A 63 5.14 -10.42 2.79
C GLU A 63 3.96 -11.37 3.11
N GLU A 64 2.82 -10.84 3.57
CA GLU A 64 1.59 -11.62 3.81
C GLU A 64 1.08 -12.32 2.55
N VAL A 65 1.13 -11.65 1.39
CA VAL A 65 0.70 -12.23 0.11
C VAL A 65 1.66 -13.34 -0.36
N GLN A 66 2.96 -13.22 -0.06
CA GLN A 66 3.92 -14.27 -0.37
C GLN A 66 3.70 -15.54 0.46
N GLU A 67 3.35 -15.40 1.75
CA GLU A 67 3.07 -16.54 2.63
C GLU A 67 1.86 -17.37 2.18
N ILE A 68 0.84 -16.74 1.59
CA ILE A 68 -0.36 -17.43 1.07
C ILE A 68 -0.14 -18.12 -0.28
N GLY A 69 1.10 -18.18 -0.78
CA GLY A 69 1.48 -18.94 -1.98
C GLY A 69 1.35 -18.15 -3.28
N TYR A 70 1.55 -16.83 -3.22
CA TYR A 70 1.58 -15.96 -4.39
C TYR A 70 2.87 -15.14 -4.51
#